data_AF-A0A850QQW9-F1
#
_entry.id   AF-A0A850QQW9-F1
#
_cell.length_a   1.000
_cell.length_b   1.000
_cell.length_c   1.000
_cell.angle_alpha   90.00
_cell.angle_beta   90.00
_cell.angle_gamma   90.00
#
_symmetry.space_group_name_H-M   'P 1'
#
loop_
_entity.id
_entity.type
_entity.pdbx_description
1 polymer ?
#
loop_
_entity_poly.entity_id
_entity_poly.type
_entity_poly.pdbx_seq_one_letter_code
_entity_poly.pdbx_strand_id
1 'polypeptide(L)'
;DDYFKQLSLEAAKEDKVLRYVGEIDNGHCKVRIAAVDPNDPMFKIKDGENALAFYSRYYQPIPLVLRGYGAGTEVTAAGVFADLMRTLGWKLGV
;
A
#
# COMPACT_ATOMS: atom_id res chain seq x y z
N ASP A 1 -23.95 -1.28 -6.32
CA ASP A 1 -24.11 -2.64 -5.79
C ASP A 1 -24.46 -2.52 -4.32
N ASP A 2 -25.59 -3.09 -3.91
CA ASP A 2 -26.09 -2.99 -2.54
C ASP A 2 -25.23 -3.76 -1.54
N TYR A 3 -24.54 -4.82 -2.00
CA TYR A 3 -23.66 -5.64 -1.17
C TYR A 3 -22.52 -4.81 -0.55
N PHE A 4 -21.75 -4.08 -1.37
CA PHE A 4 -20.63 -3.25 -0.89
C PHE A 4 -21.10 -2.04 -0.09
N LYS A 5 -22.31 -1.54 -0.38
CA LYS A 5 -22.90 -0.44 0.38
C LYS A 5 -23.25 -0.88 1.80
N GLN A 6 -23.83 -2.06 1.97
CA GLN A 6 -24.06 -2.64 3.30
C GLN A 6 -22.75 -2.86 4.05
N LEU A 7 -21.77 -3.48 3.39
CA LEU A 7 -20.45 -3.74 3.98
C LEU A 7 -19.75 -2.45 4.47
N SER A 8 -19.86 -1.37 3.69
CA SER A 8 -19.30 -0.07 4.06
C SER A 8 -20.04 0.57 5.24
N LEU A 9 -21.37 0.42 5.31
CA LEU A 9 -22.16 0.95 6.41
C LEU A 9 -21.88 0.20 7.72
N GLU A 10 -21.69 -1.11 7.67
CA GLU A 10 -21.30 -1.92 8.83
C GLU A 10 -19.93 -1.53 9.34
N ALA A 11 -18.93 -1.38 8.46
CA ALA A 11 -17.60 -0.89 8.84
C ALA A 11 -17.67 0.50 9.48
N ALA A 12 -18.47 1.42 8.93
CA ALA A 12 -18.62 2.78 9.44
C ALA A 12 -19.23 2.84 10.85
N LYS A 13 -20.07 1.86 11.25
CA LYS A 13 -20.60 1.77 12.62
C LYS A 13 -19.51 1.52 13.66
N GLU A 14 -18.38 0.95 13.23
CA GLU A 14 -17.21 0.65 14.06
C GLU A 14 -16.06 1.65 13.84
N ASP A 15 -16.32 2.80 13.21
CA ASP A 15 -15.30 3.79 12.81
C ASP A 15 -14.21 3.21 11.88
N LYS A 16 -14.58 2.21 11.07
CA LYS A 16 -13.70 1.57 10.09
C LYS A 16 -14.04 2.00 8.68
N VAL A 17 -13.05 1.87 7.80
CA VAL A 17 -13.20 2.08 6.36
C VAL A 17 -12.85 0.82 5.59
N LEU A 18 -13.52 0.59 4.45
CA LEU A 18 -13.15 -0.52 3.58
C LEU A 18 -11.93 -0.19 2.73
N ARG A 19 -11.00 -1.14 2.63
CA ARG A 19 -9.81 -1.08 1.77
C ARG A 19 -9.64 -2.39 1.02
N TYR A 20 -9.20 -2.30 -0.23
CA TYR A 20 -8.77 -3.47 -0.99
C TYR A 20 -7.27 -3.67 -0.74
N VAL A 21 -6.92 -4.77 -0.07
CA VAL A 21 -5.58 -4.99 0.47
C VAL A 21 -5.01 -6.29 -0.07
N GLY A 22 -3.78 -6.21 -0.58
CA GLY A 22 -2.91 -7.37 -0.76
C GLY A 22 -2.02 -7.51 0.46
N GLU A 23 -1.92 -8.72 1.01
CA GLU A 23 -1.14 -9.02 2.20
C GLU A 23 -0.24 -10.22 1.91
N ILE A 24 1.04 -10.08 2.25
CA ILE A 24 2.03 -11.14 2.20
C ILE A 24 2.47 -11.39 3.63
N ASP A 25 2.13 -12.55 4.17
CA ASP A 25 2.49 -12.95 5.51
C ASP A 25 2.93 -14.41 5.53
N ASN A 26 4.06 -14.69 6.17
CA ASN A 26 4.64 -16.04 6.29
C ASN A 26 4.74 -16.80 4.96
N GLY A 27 5.07 -16.09 3.86
CA GLY A 27 5.17 -16.66 2.52
C GLY A 27 3.84 -16.91 1.81
N HIS A 28 2.71 -16.53 2.41
CA HIS A 28 1.38 -16.64 1.82
C HIS A 28 0.88 -15.28 1.34
N CYS A 29 0.34 -15.24 0.12
CA CYS A 29 -0.25 -14.05 -0.46
C CYS A 29 -1.77 -14.16 -0.45
N LYS A 30 -2.46 -13.12 0.04
CA LYS A 30 -3.92 -13.02 -0.02
C LYS A 30 -4.33 -11.62 -0.48
N VAL A 31 -5.45 -11.54 -1.19
CA VAL A 31 -6.05 -10.27 -1.60
C VAL A 31 -7.50 -10.27 -1.17
N ARG A 32 -7.93 -9.22 -0.46
CA ARG A 32 -9.26 -9.14 0.14
C ARG A 32 -9.73 -7.70 0.31
N ILE A 33 -11.03 -7.54 0.49
CA ILE A 33 -11.59 -6.32 1.08
C ILE A 33 -11.49 -6.46 2.60
N ALA A 34 -10.93 -5.45 3.25
CA ALA A 34 -10.71 -5.40 4.69
C ALA A 34 -11.36 -4.14 5.27
N ALA A 35 -12.05 -4.26 6.40
CA ALA A 35 -12.42 -3.12 7.23
C ALA A 35 -11.22 -2.77 8.13
N VAL A 36 -10.65 -1.59 7.94
CA VAL A 36 -9.47 -1.12 8.67
C VAL A 36 -9.87 -0.01 9.63
N ASP A 37 -9.29 0.00 10.83
CA ASP A 37 -9.54 1.00 11.87
C ASP A 37 -8.57 2.18 11.80
N PRO A 38 -8.79 3.29 12.53
CA PRO A 38 -7.98 4.51 12.44
C PRO A 38 -6.48 4.34 12.79
N ASN A 39 -6.11 3.28 13.52
CA ASN A 39 -4.72 2.96 13.86
C ASN A 39 -4.01 2.17 12.74
N ASP A 40 -4.76 1.59 11.80
CA ASP A 40 -4.19 0.87 10.67
C ASP A 40 -3.53 1.86 9.68
N PRO A 41 -2.29 1.59 9.23
CA PRO A 41 -1.62 2.42 8.23
C PRO A 41 -2.41 2.63 6.93
N MET A 42 -3.31 1.73 6.57
CA MET A 42 -4.12 1.79 5.35
C MET A 42 -5.36 2.69 5.51
N PHE A 43 -5.75 3.04 6.74
CA PHE A 43 -6.92 3.89 6.98
C PHE A 43 -6.76 5.27 6.36
N LYS A 44 -5.57 5.87 6.53
CA LYS A 44 -5.27 7.25 6.15
C LYS A 44 -4.98 7.47 4.66
N ILE A 45 -5.08 6.44 3.81
CA ILE A 45 -4.91 6.55 2.36
C ILE A 45 -6.04 7.40 1.78
N LYS A 46 -5.70 8.38 0.94
CA LYS A 46 -6.64 9.30 0.28
C LYS A 46 -6.34 9.44 -1.21
N ASP A 47 -7.31 9.94 -1.96
CA ASP A 47 -7.11 10.55 -3.29
C ASP A 47 -6.34 9.72 -4.34
N GLY A 48 -6.50 8.39 -4.30
CA GLY A 48 -5.87 7.48 -5.27
C GLY A 48 -4.40 7.15 -4.98
N GLU A 49 -3.90 7.49 -3.79
CA GLU A 49 -2.61 7.00 -3.31
C GLU A 49 -2.63 5.49 -3.09
N ASN A 50 -1.49 4.86 -3.28
CA ASN A 50 -1.21 3.51 -2.81
C ASN A 50 -0.33 3.59 -1.57
N ALA A 51 -0.50 2.65 -0.64
CA ALA A 51 0.39 2.50 0.51
C ALA A 51 0.84 1.06 0.69
N LEU A 52 2.09 0.89 1.09
CA LEU A 52 2.67 -0.39 1.49
C LEU A 52 3.17 -0.24 2.93
N ALA A 53 2.73 -1.13 3.82
CA ALA A 53 3.23 -1.22 5.18
C ALA A 53 4.14 -2.45 5.31
N PHE A 54 5.40 -2.22 5.68
CA PHE A 54 6.39 -3.26 5.91
C PHE A 54 6.58 -3.46 7.41
N TYR A 55 6.28 -4.68 7.86
CA TYR A 55 6.63 -5.15 9.18
C TYR A 55 7.93 -5.95 9.07
N SER A 56 8.91 -5.60 9.89
CA SER A 56 10.20 -6.29 9.93
C SER A 56 10.70 -6.40 11.35
N ARG A 57 11.84 -7.07 11.55
CA ARG A 57 12.49 -7.18 12.86
C ARG A 57 12.64 -5.84 13.57
N TYR A 58 12.97 -4.78 12.82
CA TYR A 58 13.24 -3.44 13.34
C TYR A 58 12.05 -2.49 13.24
N TYR A 59 11.04 -2.83 12.43
CA TYR A 59 9.83 -2.05 12.23
C TYR A 59 8.63 -2.81 12.79
N GLN A 60 8.63 -2.96 14.12
CA GLN A 60 7.53 -3.48 14.92
C GLN A 60 7.51 -2.80 16.30
N PRO A 61 6.34 -2.52 16.89
CA PRO A 61 5.01 -2.74 16.32
C PRO A 61 4.63 -1.69 15.26
N ILE A 62 5.42 -0.62 15.10
CA ILE A 62 5.17 0.46 14.12
C ILE A 62 5.84 0.09 12.79
N PRO A 63 5.08 -0.09 11.70
CA PRO A 63 5.63 -0.48 10.40
C PRO A 63 6.33 0.68 9.69
N LEU A 64 7.20 0.35 8.74
CA LEU A 64 7.65 1.30 7.72
C LEU A 64 6.54 1.45 6.68
N VAL A 65 6.03 2.67 6.49
CA VAL A 65 4.94 2.93 5.56
C VAL A 65 5.45 3.75 4.37
N LEU A 66 5.37 3.17 3.18
CA LEU A 66 5.63 3.87 1.91
C LEU A 66 4.29 4.27 1.31
N ARG A 67 4.10 5.55 0.98
CA ARG A 67 2.87 6.08 0.37
C ARG A 67 3.19 6.99 -0.79
N GLY A 68 2.27 7.04 -1.75
CA GLY A 68 2.28 8.00 -2.83
C GLY A 68 1.41 7.54 -4.00
N TYR A 69 1.38 8.35 -5.05
CA TYR A 69 0.68 8.02 -6.28
C TYR A 69 1.34 6.80 -6.94
N GLY A 70 0.61 5.68 -7.00
CA GLY A 70 1.11 4.43 -7.58
C GLY A 70 0.84 4.29 -9.08
N ALA A 71 0.15 5.25 -9.70
CA ALA A 71 -0.21 5.23 -11.11
C ALA A 71 -0.25 6.64 -11.71
N GLY A 72 0.00 6.73 -13.00
CA GLY A 72 0.08 7.98 -13.77
C GLY A 72 1.26 7.96 -14.73
N THR A 73 1.11 8.57 -15.90
CA THR A 73 2.11 8.52 -16.98
C THR A 73 3.47 9.05 -16.50
N GLU A 74 3.48 10.20 -15.83
CA GLU A 74 4.71 10.85 -15.37
C GLU A 74 5.41 10.06 -14.24
N VAL A 75 4.65 9.60 -13.23
CA VAL A 75 5.22 8.83 -12.11
C VAL A 75 5.76 7.47 -12.57
N THR A 76 5.10 6.84 -13.54
CA THR A 76 5.55 5.57 -14.12
C THR A 76 6.81 5.79 -14.96
N ALA A 77 6.85 6.83 -15.80
CA ALA A 77 8.02 7.16 -16.59
C ALA A 77 9.24 7.50 -15.70
N ALA A 78 9.03 8.23 -14.61
CA ALA A 78 10.08 8.52 -13.62
C ALA A 78 10.62 7.24 -12.97
N GLY A 79 9.75 6.28 -12.64
CA GLY A 79 10.16 4.98 -12.10
C GLY A 79 11.05 4.20 -13.08
N VAL A 80 10.63 4.07 -14.33
CA VAL A 80 11.43 3.39 -15.38
C VAL A 80 12.74 4.14 -15.64
N PHE A 81 12.73 5.47 -15.66
CA PHE A 81 13.94 6.26 -15.84
C PHE A 81 14.93 6.08 -14.68
N ALA A 82 14.45 6.01 -13.44
CA ALA A 82 15.29 5.73 -12.28
C ALA A 82 15.96 4.34 -12.40
N ASP A 83 15.24 3.33 -12.89
CA ASP A 83 15.83 2.02 -13.18
C ASP A 83 16.88 2.09 -14.28
N LEU A 84 16.64 2.84 -15.36
CA LEU A 84 17.66 3.07 -16.39
C LEU A 84 18.93 3.71 -15.80
N MET A 85 18.79 4.76 -14.97
CA MET A 85 19.93 5.39 -14.30
C MET A 85 20.70 4.43 -13.38
N ARG A 86 20.00 3.53 -12.68
CA ARG A 86 20.66 2.47 -11.87
C ARG A 86 21.55 1.56 -12.72
N THR A 87 21.15 1.25 -13.96
CA THR A 87 22.00 0.46 -14.87
C THR A 87 23.26 1.19 -15.33
N LEU A 88 23.22 2.53 -15.43
CA LEU A 88 24.39 3.33 -15.80
C LEU A 88 25.42 3.43 -14.66
N GLY A 89 24.93 3.59 -13.42
CA GLY A 89 25.78 3.55 -12.22
C GLY A 89 26.39 2.18 -11.94
N TRP A 90 25.87 1.11 -12.56
CA TRP A 90 26.41 -0.25 -12.43
C TRP A 90 27.77 -0.43 -13.13
N LYS A 91 28.21 0.51 -13.96
CA LYS A 91 29.60 0.60 -14.45
C LYS A 91 30.40 1.60 -13.63
N LEU A 92 30.83 1.21 -12.43
CA LEU A 92 32.09 1.60 -11.77
C LEU A 92 32.16 0.95 -10.38
N GLY A 93 32.29 -0.38 -10.39
CA GLY A 93 32.95 -1.14 -9.33
C GLY A 93 34.11 -1.91 -9.99
N VAL A 94 35.33 -2.03 -9.45
CA VAL A 94 35.69 -2.15 -8.02
C VAL A 94 34.62 -2.80 -7.17
#